data_AF-A0A535R9V1-F1
#
_entry.id   AF-A0A535R9V1-F1
#
_cell.length_a   1.000
_cell.length_b   1.000
_cell.length_c   1.000
_cell.angle_alpha   90.00
_cell.angle_beta   90.00
_cell.angle_gamma   90.00
#
_symmetry.space_group_name_H-M   'P 1'
#
loop_
_entity.id
_entity.type
_entity.pdbx_description
1 polymer ?
#
loop_
_entity_poly.entity_id
_entity_poly.type
_entity_poly.pdbx_seq_one_letter_code
_entity_poly.pdbx_strand_id
1 'polypeptide(L)'
;MNGVHDLGGQHGHGPVVVEPDEPVFHQRWEGRVYALISLARRRGLFNLDEMRRTIETMPPSEYLAAGYYQRWLDALERLLQEKGVVDGPPPVAAPSVEAPRVAPWFKAGDLVRTRQFNPRHHTRLPRYARGRAGVVELVHGPYPLPDRRAHGDGSQWQPVYTVRFGARELWGEDGHALDSVAIDLWEEYLE
;
A
#
# COMPACT_ATOMS: atom_id res chain seq x y z
N MET A 1 -5.88 -6.22 -5.94
CA MET A 1 -6.19 -7.54 -5.36
C MET A 1 -7.25 -7.30 -4.32
N ASN A 2 -8.33 -8.08 -4.31
CA ASN A 2 -9.38 -7.96 -3.30
C ASN A 2 -9.09 -8.93 -2.15
N GLY A 3 -8.10 -8.60 -1.31
CA GLY A 3 -7.67 -9.44 -0.19
C GLY A 3 -8.18 -8.94 1.16
N VAL A 4 -7.95 -9.74 2.21
CA VAL A 4 -8.35 -9.42 3.59
C VAL A 4 -7.62 -8.20 4.15
N HIS A 5 -6.45 -7.86 3.62
CA HIS A 5 -5.65 -6.71 4.04
C HIS A 5 -6.34 -5.36 3.79
N ASP A 6 -7.30 -5.29 2.87
CA ASP A 6 -8.06 -4.08 2.54
C ASP A 6 -9.27 -3.93 3.47
N LEU A 7 -9.02 -3.55 4.72
CA LEU A 7 -9.99 -3.56 5.81
C LEU A 7 -10.94 -2.35 5.84
N GLY A 8 -10.73 -1.34 4.99
CA GLY A 8 -11.51 -0.09 5.04
C GLY A 8 -13.01 -0.32 4.87
N GLY A 9 -13.79 0.16 5.85
CA GLY A 9 -15.26 0.03 5.88
C GLY A 9 -15.79 -1.33 6.35
N GLN A 10 -14.94 -2.26 6.80
CA GLN A 10 -15.40 -3.55 7.32
C GLN A 10 -15.88 -3.44 8.78
N HIS A 11 -16.95 -4.18 9.11
CA HIS A 11 -17.44 -4.35 10.47
C HIS A 11 -16.90 -5.62 11.11
N GLY A 12 -17.01 -5.73 12.44
CA GLY A 12 -16.76 -6.99 13.16
C GLY A 12 -15.35 -7.20 13.71
N HIS A 13 -14.48 -6.18 13.70
CA HIS A 13 -13.11 -6.27 14.22
C HIS A 13 -12.99 -6.05 15.74
N GLY A 14 -14.07 -5.65 16.41
CA GLY A 14 -14.04 -5.29 17.83
C GLY A 14 -13.46 -3.89 18.09
N PRO A 15 -13.26 -3.52 19.36
CA PRO A 15 -12.71 -2.21 19.73
C PRO A 15 -11.21 -2.10 19.43
N VAL A 16 -10.71 -0.88 19.25
CA VAL A 16 -9.27 -0.60 19.22
C VAL A 16 -8.73 -0.72 20.65
N VAL A 17 -7.85 -1.69 20.87
CA VAL A 17 -7.15 -1.89 22.14
C VAL A 17 -5.78 -1.23 22.04
N VAL A 18 -5.47 -0.33 22.97
CA VAL A 18 -4.17 0.34 23.07
C VAL A 18 -3.46 -0.18 24.32
N GLU A 19 -2.25 -0.70 24.16
CA GLU A 19 -1.41 -1.15 25.26
C GLU A 19 -0.76 0.06 25.94
N PRO A 20 -0.94 0.26 27.27
CA PRO A 20 -0.18 1.26 28.00
C PRO A 20 1.31 0.92 28.00
N ASP A 21 2.16 1.92 27.77
CA ASP A 21 3.62 1.77 27.77
C ASP A 21 4.14 0.71 26.77
N GLU A 22 3.46 0.55 25.63
CA GLU A 22 3.84 -0.39 24.56
C GLU A 22 5.33 -0.25 24.17
N PRO A 23 6.14 -1.32 24.30
CA PRO A 23 7.53 -1.27 23.91
C PRO A 23 7.66 -1.23 22.38
N VAL A 24 8.78 -0.68 21.87
CA VAL A 24 9.06 -0.67 20.42
C VAL A 24 9.09 -2.10 19.83
N PHE A 25 9.57 -3.07 20.61
CA PHE A 25 9.55 -4.49 20.28
C PHE A 25 9.15 -5.27 21.54
N HIS A 26 8.05 -6.02 21.47
CA HIS A 26 7.61 -6.93 22.54
C HIS A 26 8.59 -8.08 22.73
N GLN A 27 9.25 -8.52 21.65
CA GLN A 27 10.21 -9.62 21.70
C GLN A 27 11.45 -9.34 20.86
N ARG A 28 12.60 -9.89 21.27
CA ARG A 28 13.89 -9.68 20.60
C ARG A 28 13.90 -10.06 19.11
N TRP A 29 13.09 -11.04 18.71
CA TRP A 29 13.04 -11.49 17.32
C TRP A 29 12.39 -10.44 16.40
N GLU A 30 11.50 -9.59 16.91
CA GLU A 30 10.83 -8.54 16.14
C GLU A 30 11.84 -7.50 15.66
N GLY A 31 12.73 -7.07 16.56
CA GLY A 31 13.85 -6.19 16.22
C GLY A 31 14.82 -6.82 15.21
N ARG A 32 14.99 -8.15 15.25
CA ARG A 32 15.79 -8.86 14.23
C ARG A 32 15.10 -8.85 12.86
N VAL A 33 13.80 -9.12 12.80
CA VAL A 33 13.02 -9.07 11.55
C VAL A 33 13.06 -7.66 10.95
N TYR A 34 12.85 -6.63 11.77
CA TYR A 34 12.97 -5.23 11.37
C TYR A 34 14.35 -4.92 10.75
N ALA A 35 15.43 -5.35 11.43
CA ALA A 35 16.79 -5.12 10.96
C ALA A 35 17.09 -5.85 9.64
N LEU A 36 16.65 -7.11 9.49
CA LEU A 36 16.84 -7.91 8.29
C LEU A 36 16.13 -7.30 7.07
N ILE A 37 14.87 -6.89 7.22
CA ILE A 37 14.11 -6.23 6.14
C ILE A 37 14.74 -4.89 5.77
N SER A 38 15.15 -4.11 6.76
CA SER A 38 15.82 -2.83 6.52
C SER A 38 17.10 -3.01 5.72
N LEU A 39 17.91 -4.02 6.06
CA LEU A 39 19.15 -4.34 5.34
C LEU A 39 18.86 -4.86 3.93
N ALA A 40 17.92 -5.81 3.77
CA ALA A 40 17.55 -6.38 2.48
C ALA A 40 17.07 -5.30 1.49
N ARG A 41 16.24 -4.37 1.97
CA ARG A 41 15.77 -3.22 1.17
C ARG A 41 16.89 -2.24 0.83
N ARG A 42 17.78 -1.91 1.78
CA ARG A 42 18.95 -1.06 1.51
C ARG A 42 19.92 -1.70 0.49
N ARG A 43 19.97 -3.03 0.45
CA ARG A 43 20.70 -3.81 -0.54
C ARG A 43 19.94 -3.97 -1.87
N GLY A 44 18.75 -3.40 -1.99
CA GLY A 44 17.94 -3.43 -3.22
C GLY A 44 17.42 -4.81 -3.60
N LEU A 45 17.37 -5.77 -2.67
CA LEU A 45 16.89 -7.14 -2.96
C LEU A 45 15.42 -7.15 -3.35
N PHE A 46 14.63 -6.28 -2.74
CA PHE A 46 13.23 -6.03 -3.06
C PHE A 46 12.84 -4.61 -2.65
N ASN A 47 11.76 -4.11 -3.22
CA ASN A 47 11.18 -2.81 -2.91
C ASN A 47 9.97 -2.93 -1.96
N LEU A 48 9.44 -1.78 -1.52
CA LEU A 48 8.36 -1.73 -0.55
C LEU A 48 7.03 -2.28 -1.10
N ASP A 49 6.76 -2.09 -2.39
CA ASP A 49 5.53 -2.53 -3.02
C ASP A 49 5.55 -4.04 -3.26
N GLU A 50 6.72 -4.61 -3.58
CA GLU A 50 6.92 -6.07 -3.60
C GLU A 50 6.63 -6.68 -2.23
N MET A 51 7.15 -6.09 -1.15
CA MET A 51 6.88 -6.54 0.22
C MET A 51 5.40 -6.46 0.59
N ARG A 52 4.74 -5.35 0.28
CA ARG A 52 3.29 -5.20 0.51
C ARG A 52 2.51 -6.26 -0.24
N ARG A 53 2.74 -6.42 -1.54
CA ARG A 53 2.12 -7.48 -2.36
C ARG A 53 2.32 -8.86 -1.75
N THR A 54 3.52 -9.19 -1.27
CA THR A 54 3.76 -10.51 -0.68
C THR A 54 2.93 -10.72 0.59
N ILE A 55 2.87 -9.74 1.50
CA ILE A 55 1.99 -9.79 2.68
C ILE A 55 0.51 -9.94 2.27
N GLU A 56 0.09 -9.21 1.24
CA GLU A 56 -1.30 -9.23 0.75
C GLU A 56 -1.75 -10.60 0.22
N THR A 57 -0.81 -11.47 -0.15
CA THR A 57 -1.06 -12.85 -0.62
C THR A 57 -1.09 -13.90 0.50
N MET A 58 -0.84 -13.53 1.76
CA MET A 58 -0.98 -14.46 2.89
C MET A 58 -2.40 -15.04 2.94
N PRO A 59 -2.57 -16.33 3.33
CA PRO A 59 -3.89 -16.89 3.60
C PRO A 59 -4.66 -16.00 4.60
N PRO A 60 -5.95 -15.69 4.36
CA PRO A 60 -6.66 -14.70 5.18
C PRO A 60 -6.70 -15.00 6.68
N SER A 61 -6.85 -16.27 7.06
CA SER A 61 -6.83 -16.71 8.46
C SER A 61 -5.48 -16.48 9.11
N GLU A 62 -4.40 -16.77 8.39
CA GLU A 62 -3.02 -16.55 8.87
C GLU A 62 -2.71 -15.06 8.97
N TYR A 63 -3.14 -14.25 8.00
CA TYR A 63 -2.98 -12.79 8.06
C TYR A 63 -3.65 -12.21 9.31
N LEU A 64 -4.90 -12.61 9.59
CA LEU A 64 -5.66 -12.09 10.74
C LEU A 64 -5.12 -12.59 12.08
N ALA A 65 -4.60 -13.81 12.13
CA ALA A 65 -4.00 -14.37 13.35
C ALA A 65 -2.56 -13.86 13.61
N ALA A 66 -1.85 -13.43 12.57
CA ALA A 66 -0.47 -13.00 12.67
C ALA A 66 -0.31 -11.61 13.31
N GLY A 67 0.65 -11.51 14.24
CA GLY A 67 1.20 -10.26 14.72
C GLY A 67 1.94 -9.49 13.60
N TYR A 68 2.20 -8.21 13.83
CA TYR A 68 2.74 -7.30 12.80
C TYR A 68 4.07 -7.81 12.21
N TYR A 69 5.03 -8.15 13.07
CA TYR A 69 6.33 -8.63 12.64
C TYR A 69 6.33 -10.08 12.11
N GLN A 70 5.28 -10.88 12.40
CA GLN A 70 5.11 -12.20 11.78
C GLN A 70 4.77 -12.07 10.30
N ARG A 71 3.92 -11.10 9.93
CA ARG A 71 3.61 -10.80 8.51
C ARG A 71 4.86 -10.33 7.76
N TRP A 72 5.72 -9.56 8.44
CA TRP A 72 7.00 -9.13 7.89
C TRP A 72 7.94 -10.32 7.67
N LEU A 73 8.02 -11.24 8.61
CA LEU A 73 8.83 -12.46 8.49
C LEU A 73 8.36 -13.35 7.33
N ASP A 74 7.06 -13.63 7.21
CA ASP A 74 6.49 -14.39 6.08
C ASP A 74 6.90 -13.77 4.73
N ALA A 75 6.73 -12.45 4.61
CA ALA A 75 7.07 -11.75 3.38
C ALA A 75 8.57 -11.77 3.08
N LEU A 76 9.43 -11.66 4.11
CA LEU A 76 10.87 -11.74 3.94
C LEU A 76 11.30 -13.11 3.42
N GLU A 77 10.82 -14.20 4.03
CA GLU A 77 11.17 -15.58 3.65
C GLU A 77 10.80 -15.84 2.18
N ARG A 78 9.56 -15.50 1.81
CA ARG A 78 9.04 -15.71 0.46
C ARG A 78 9.74 -14.83 -0.58
N LEU A 79 10.05 -13.57 -0.25
CA LEU A 79 10.78 -12.68 -1.16
C LEU A 79 12.23 -13.11 -1.36
N LEU A 80 12.95 -13.52 -0.30
CA LEU A 80 14.32 -14.00 -0.46
C LEU A 80 14.38 -15.25 -1.33
N GLN A 81 13.38 -16.14 -1.21
CA GLN A 81 13.22 -17.29 -2.10
C GLN A 81 12.90 -16.87 -3.54
N GLU A 82 11.91 -15.98 -3.74
CA GLU A 82 11.53 -15.46 -5.07
C GLU A 82 12.71 -14.79 -5.79
N LYS A 83 13.60 -14.12 -5.03
CA LYS A 83 14.79 -13.44 -5.55
C LYS A 83 16.01 -14.35 -5.69
N GLY A 84 15.90 -15.65 -5.36
CA GLY A 84 17.00 -16.61 -5.45
C GLY A 84 18.15 -16.35 -4.46
N VAL A 85 17.93 -15.54 -3.42
CA VAL A 85 18.96 -15.18 -2.42
C VAL A 85 19.25 -16.34 -1.48
N VAL A 86 18.28 -17.23 -1.28
CA VAL A 86 18.44 -18.43 -0.45
C VAL A 86 19.35 -19.45 -1.12
N ASP A 87 19.22 -19.60 -2.45
CA ASP A 87 19.89 -20.66 -3.23
C ASP A 87 21.15 -20.17 -3.98
N GLY A 88 21.44 -18.87 -3.98
CA GLY A 88 22.50 -18.30 -4.80
C GLY A 88 22.91 -16.88 -4.41
N PRO A 89 23.88 -16.27 -5.14
CA PRO A 89 24.33 -14.91 -4.85
C PRO A 89 23.17 -13.92 -5.05
N PRO A 90 23.08 -12.87 -4.22
CA PRO A 90 21.99 -11.91 -4.32
C PRO A 90 22.02 -11.16 -5.65
N PRO A 91 20.85 -10.79 -6.21
CA PRO A 91 20.81 -9.94 -7.39
C PRO A 91 21.44 -8.57 -7.09
N VAL A 92 22.03 -7.97 -8.12
CA VAL A 92 22.57 -6.61 -8.04
C VAL A 92 21.40 -5.63 -8.00
N ALA A 93 21.42 -4.72 -7.03
CA ALA A 93 20.41 -3.66 -6.92
C ALA A 93 20.37 -2.81 -8.19
N ALA A 94 19.17 -2.52 -8.68
CA ALA A 94 19.00 -1.50 -9.71
C ALA A 94 19.42 -0.13 -9.13
N PRO A 95 20.13 0.72 -9.91
CA PRO A 95 20.51 2.05 -9.46
C PRO A 95 19.28 2.91 -9.19
N SER A 96 19.41 3.84 -8.25
CA SER A 96 18.39 4.89 -8.06
C SER A 96 18.24 5.70 -9.33
N VAL A 97 17.00 5.90 -9.77
CA VAL A 97 16.66 6.74 -10.93
C VAL A 97 16.08 8.05 -10.43
N GLU A 98 16.50 9.16 -11.02
CA GLU A 98 15.90 10.47 -10.75
C GLU A 98 14.45 10.49 -11.22
N ALA A 99 13.56 11.12 -10.45
CA ALA A 99 12.16 11.24 -10.81
C ALA A 99 12.03 12.06 -12.12
N PRO A 100 11.32 11.56 -13.14
CA PRO A 100 11.09 12.32 -14.36
C PRO A 100 10.13 13.48 -14.09
N ARG A 101 10.13 14.47 -14.98
CA ARG A 101 9.04 15.46 -15.01
C ARG A 101 7.84 14.86 -15.71
N VAL A 102 6.69 14.83 -15.02
CA VAL A 102 5.41 14.38 -15.56
C VAL A 102 4.39 15.50 -15.33
N ALA A 103 3.71 15.94 -16.38
CA ALA A 103 2.68 16.96 -16.28
C ALA A 103 1.37 16.33 -15.77
N PRO A 104 0.75 16.85 -14.71
CA PRO A 104 -0.48 16.28 -14.15
C PRO A 104 -1.71 16.55 -15.01
N TRP A 105 -2.60 15.56 -15.07
CA TRP A 105 -3.91 15.64 -15.74
C TRP A 105 -4.90 16.50 -14.95
N PHE A 106 -4.79 16.47 -13.61
CA PHE A 106 -5.69 17.16 -12.70
C PHE A 106 -4.95 18.20 -11.85
N LYS A 107 -5.69 19.14 -11.28
CA LYS A 107 -5.19 20.13 -10.32
C LYS A 107 -6.09 20.18 -9.09
N ALA A 108 -5.61 20.81 -8.02
CA ALA A 108 -6.42 21.07 -6.84
C ALA A 108 -7.73 21.79 -7.21
N GLY A 109 -8.83 21.30 -6.65
CA GLY A 109 -10.20 21.75 -6.92
C GLY A 109 -10.92 20.97 -8.02
N ASP A 110 -10.23 20.15 -8.82
CA ASP A 110 -10.89 19.35 -9.85
C ASP A 110 -11.77 18.25 -9.22
N LEU A 111 -12.97 18.07 -9.77
CA LEU A 111 -13.83 16.93 -9.48
C LEU A 111 -13.31 15.73 -10.28
N VAL A 112 -13.13 14.61 -9.59
CA VAL A 112 -12.64 13.36 -10.18
C VAL A 112 -13.53 12.20 -9.74
N ARG A 113 -13.55 11.13 -10.53
CA ARG A 113 -14.09 9.85 -10.10
C ARG A 113 -12.97 8.82 -10.06
N THR A 114 -12.97 7.97 -9.05
CA THR A 114 -12.06 6.82 -9.03
C THR A 114 -12.58 5.73 -9.95
N ARG A 115 -11.67 5.02 -10.61
CA ARG A 115 -12.04 3.92 -11.50
C ARG A 115 -12.72 2.78 -10.75
N GLN A 116 -13.75 2.21 -11.37
CA GLN A 116 -14.44 1.02 -10.90
C GLN A 116 -13.80 -0.24 -11.51
N PHE A 117 -12.90 -0.88 -10.77
CA PHE A 117 -12.14 -2.05 -11.24
C PHE A 117 -11.81 -3.03 -10.11
N ASN A 118 -11.46 -4.27 -10.47
CA ASN A 118 -11.15 -5.34 -9.52
C ASN A 118 -9.86 -6.07 -9.93
N PRO A 119 -8.69 -5.41 -9.86
CA PRO A 119 -7.45 -6.00 -10.33
C PRO A 119 -7.05 -7.20 -9.46
N ARG A 120 -6.50 -8.23 -10.10
CA ARG A 120 -5.90 -9.38 -9.40
C ARG A 120 -4.48 -9.10 -8.90
N HIS A 121 -3.81 -8.09 -9.45
CA HIS A 121 -2.47 -7.63 -9.04
C HIS A 121 -2.52 -6.67 -7.85
N HIS A 122 -1.36 -6.30 -7.32
CA HIS A 122 -1.23 -5.26 -6.29
C HIS A 122 -1.83 -3.93 -6.78
N THR A 123 -2.50 -3.19 -5.91
CA THR A 123 -3.04 -1.86 -6.21
C THR A 123 -3.20 -1.07 -4.92
N ARG A 124 -3.21 0.27 -5.01
CA ARG A 124 -3.39 1.15 -3.84
C ARG A 124 -4.75 1.83 -3.77
N LEU A 125 -5.65 1.60 -4.74
CA LEU A 125 -7.03 2.07 -4.68
C LEU A 125 -7.90 1.13 -3.82
N PRO A 126 -8.27 1.53 -2.58
CA PRO A 126 -9.02 0.68 -1.65
C PRO A 126 -10.43 0.39 -2.17
N ARG A 127 -10.99 -0.77 -1.84
CA ARG A 127 -12.32 -1.19 -2.34
C ARG A 127 -13.41 -0.18 -2.06
N TYR A 128 -13.44 0.41 -0.86
CA TYR A 128 -14.50 1.33 -0.46
C TYR A 128 -14.53 2.62 -1.30
N ALA A 129 -13.39 2.99 -1.88
CA ALA A 129 -13.23 4.23 -2.63
C ALA A 129 -13.41 4.04 -4.13
N ARG A 130 -13.57 2.83 -4.67
CA ARG A 130 -13.71 2.58 -6.12
C ARG A 130 -15.05 3.05 -6.67
N GLY A 131 -15.03 3.68 -7.84
CA GLY A 131 -16.22 4.25 -8.48
C GLY A 131 -16.76 5.49 -7.79
N ARG A 132 -16.07 6.04 -6.78
CA ARG A 132 -16.55 7.15 -5.95
C ARG A 132 -16.07 8.49 -6.48
N ALA A 133 -16.92 9.50 -6.36
CA ALA A 133 -16.58 10.87 -6.72
C ALA A 133 -15.84 11.58 -5.57
N GLY A 134 -14.82 12.37 -5.91
CA GLY A 134 -14.06 13.14 -4.95
C GLY A 134 -13.56 14.45 -5.53
N VAL A 135 -12.87 15.22 -4.70
CA VAL A 135 -12.22 16.47 -5.11
C VAL A 135 -10.73 16.34 -4.88
N VAL A 136 -9.92 16.68 -5.89
CA VAL A 136 -8.47 16.77 -5.73
C VAL A 136 -8.16 17.92 -4.77
N GLU A 137 -7.45 17.64 -3.68
CA GLU A 137 -7.00 18.64 -2.73
C GLU A 137 -5.56 19.05 -2.98
N LEU A 138 -4.69 18.07 -3.21
CA LEU A 138 -3.25 18.25 -3.39
C LEU A 138 -2.73 17.40 -4.55
N VAL A 139 -1.68 17.89 -5.21
CA VAL A 139 -0.93 17.17 -6.24
C VAL A 139 0.50 16.98 -5.74
N HIS A 140 0.96 15.73 -5.73
CA HIS A 140 2.27 15.31 -5.25
C HIS A 140 3.07 14.59 -6.34
N GLY A 141 4.38 14.48 -6.10
CA GLY A 141 5.25 13.62 -6.89
C GLY A 141 5.78 14.26 -8.18
N PRO A 142 6.06 13.47 -9.22
CA PRO A 142 5.55 12.10 -9.45
C PRO A 142 6.23 10.99 -8.63
N TYR A 143 5.55 9.85 -8.50
CA TYR A 143 6.05 8.63 -7.85
C TYR A 143 5.85 7.40 -8.75
N PRO A 144 6.65 6.33 -8.60
CA PRO A 144 6.45 5.08 -9.34
C PRO A 144 5.07 4.47 -9.02
N LEU A 145 4.39 3.94 -10.05
CA LEU A 145 3.10 3.27 -9.89
C LEU A 145 3.28 1.94 -9.13
N PRO A 146 2.64 1.76 -7.96
CA PRO A 146 2.77 0.56 -7.14
C PRO A 146 2.33 -0.71 -7.86
N ASP A 147 1.30 -0.63 -8.71
CA ASP A 147 0.73 -1.77 -9.45
C ASP A 147 1.77 -2.49 -10.30
N ARG A 148 2.73 -1.75 -10.88
CA ARG A 148 3.86 -2.32 -11.63
C ARG A 148 5.09 -2.53 -10.77
N ARG A 149 5.36 -1.59 -9.86
CA ARG A 149 6.55 -1.64 -9.01
C ARG A 149 6.55 -2.85 -8.08
N ALA A 150 5.38 -3.31 -7.64
CA ALA A 150 5.22 -4.55 -6.89
C ALA A 150 5.63 -5.81 -7.66
N HIS A 151 5.84 -5.72 -8.96
CA HIS A 151 6.30 -6.79 -9.84
C HIS A 151 7.68 -6.49 -10.46
N GLY A 152 8.43 -5.55 -9.88
CA GLY A 152 9.79 -5.21 -10.29
C GLY A 152 9.88 -4.13 -11.38
N ASP A 153 8.76 -3.68 -11.95
CA ASP A 153 8.73 -2.60 -12.95
C ASP A 153 8.43 -1.24 -12.28
N GLY A 154 9.50 -0.51 -11.95
CA GLY A 154 9.42 0.86 -11.41
C GLY A 154 9.53 1.97 -12.46
N SER A 155 9.36 1.66 -13.75
CA SER A 155 9.59 2.63 -14.84
C SER A 155 8.43 3.61 -15.07
N GLN A 156 7.22 3.26 -14.61
CA GLN A 156 6.04 4.09 -14.79
C GLN A 156 5.89 5.06 -13.60
N TRP A 157 6.12 6.35 -13.85
CA TRP A 157 5.98 7.42 -12.86
C TRP A 157 4.72 8.23 -13.13
N GLN A 158 3.96 8.55 -12.08
CA GLN A 158 2.74 9.34 -12.20
C GLN A 158 2.63 10.34 -11.04
N PRO A 159 1.95 11.48 -11.25
CA PRO A 159 1.45 12.30 -10.16
C PRO A 159 0.57 11.48 -9.21
N VAL A 160 0.61 11.86 -7.93
CA VAL A 160 -0.24 11.30 -6.89
C VAL A 160 -1.12 12.42 -6.34
N TYR A 161 -2.40 12.16 -6.23
CA TYR A 161 -3.41 13.13 -5.83
C TYR A 161 -3.96 12.77 -4.47
N THR A 162 -3.91 13.70 -3.51
CA THR A 162 -4.77 13.57 -2.33
C THR A 162 -6.19 13.92 -2.77
N VAL A 163 -7.06 12.93 -2.80
CA VAL A 163 -8.48 13.09 -3.17
C VAL A 163 -9.33 13.01 -1.93
N ARG A 164 -10.15 14.02 -1.68
CA ARG A 164 -11.12 14.05 -0.58
C ARG A 164 -12.48 13.54 -1.05
N PHE A 165 -13.01 12.58 -0.31
CA PHE A 165 -14.33 11.99 -0.46
C PHE A 165 -15.20 12.38 0.73
N GLY A 166 -16.43 12.83 0.48
CA GLY A 166 -17.39 13.02 1.57
C GLY A 166 -17.76 11.66 2.20
N ALA A 167 -17.93 11.60 3.52
CA ALA A 167 -18.30 10.34 4.17
C ALA A 167 -19.62 9.77 3.62
N ARG A 168 -20.57 10.62 3.23
CA ARG A 168 -21.83 10.20 2.59
C ARG A 168 -21.66 9.61 1.19
N GLU A 169 -20.64 10.01 0.45
CA GLU A 169 -20.33 9.40 -0.85
C GLU A 169 -19.81 7.97 -0.66
N LEU A 170 -19.02 7.74 0.40
CA LEU A 170 -18.43 6.44 0.68
C LEU A 170 -19.42 5.48 1.37
N TRP A 171 -20.19 6.00 2.32
CA TRP A 171 -20.95 5.20 3.29
C TRP A 171 -22.47 5.44 3.28
N GLY A 172 -22.97 6.31 2.39
CA GLY A 172 -24.40 6.64 2.32
C GLY A 172 -24.87 7.45 3.54
N GLU A 173 -26.12 7.25 3.95
CA GLU A 173 -26.75 8.02 5.03
C GLU A 173 -26.09 7.81 6.41
N ASP A 174 -25.43 6.66 6.61
CA ASP A 174 -24.67 6.35 7.81
C ASP A 174 -23.37 7.18 7.91
N GLY A 175 -22.93 7.81 6.82
CA GLY A 175 -21.84 8.78 6.82
C GLY A 175 -22.27 10.14 7.38
N HIS A 176 -21.50 10.67 8.33
CA HIS A 176 -21.74 12.01 8.86
C HIS A 176 -21.52 13.09 7.79
N ALA A 177 -22.39 14.10 7.74
CA ALA A 177 -22.44 15.09 6.65
C ALA A 177 -21.21 16.00 6.58
N LEU A 178 -20.53 16.20 7.70
CA LEU A 178 -19.36 17.07 7.81
C LEU A 178 -18.03 16.31 7.73
N ASP A 179 -18.09 14.98 7.63
CA ASP A 179 -16.90 14.14 7.69
C ASP A 179 -16.43 13.82 6.26
N SER A 180 -15.12 13.64 6.12
CA SER A 180 -14.51 13.29 4.86
C SER A 180 -13.30 12.39 5.06
N VAL A 181 -12.98 11.60 4.04
CA VAL A 181 -11.79 10.76 3.98
C VAL A 181 -10.91 11.27 2.84
N ALA A 182 -9.63 11.50 3.12
CA ALA A 182 -8.63 11.83 2.12
C ALA A 182 -7.80 10.58 1.78
N ILE A 183 -7.58 10.32 0.50
CA ILE A 183 -6.82 9.17 0.01
C ILE A 183 -5.84 9.64 -1.04
N ASP A 184 -4.58 9.20 -0.94
CA ASP A 184 -3.57 9.42 -1.97
C ASP A 184 -3.70 8.39 -3.09
N LEU A 185 -3.98 8.86 -4.30
CA LEU A 185 -4.32 8.04 -5.47
C LEU A 185 -3.45 8.43 -6.67
N TRP A 186 -2.96 7.43 -7.40
CA TRP A 186 -2.20 7.65 -8.63
C TRP A 186 -3.10 8.14 -9.75
N GLU A 187 -2.54 8.92 -10.67
CA GLU A 187 -3.25 9.52 -11.80
C GLU A 187 -4.15 8.53 -12.57
N GLU A 188 -3.64 7.33 -12.87
CA GLU A 188 -4.39 6.35 -13.65
C GLU A 188 -5.57 5.72 -12.90
N TYR A 189 -5.73 6.00 -11.61
CA TYR A 189 -6.88 5.59 -10.82
C TYR A 189 -8.06 6.54 -10.95
N LEU A 190 -7.87 7.71 -11.57
CA LEU A 190 -8.84 8.79 -11.65
C LEU A 190 -9.32 9.01 -13.10
N GLU A 191 -10.54 9.52 -13.22
CA GLU A 191 -11.17 10.02 -14.45
C GLU A 191 -11.87 11.35 -14.21
#